data_AF-A0A975S6Z9-F1
#
_entry.id   AF-A0A975S6Z9-F1
#
_cell.length_a   1.000
_cell.length_b   1.000
_cell.length_c   1.000
_cell.angle_alpha   90.00
_cell.angle_beta   90.00
_cell.angle_gamma   90.00
#
_symmetry.space_group_name_H-M   'P 1'
#
loop_
_entity.id
_entity.type
_entity.pdbx_description
1 polymer ?
#
loop_
_entity_poly.entity_id
_entity_poly.type
_entity_poly.pdbx_seq_one_letter_code
_entity_poly.pdbx_strand_id
1 'polypeptide(L)'
;MRRALTTLLLVLITLTGGAAAAAAVTPDEVIVEDTAGVLDSNTLLPALENIEFREPTTVAVYTYNGPADNEDGTVLNAEVLRFAREEHPEWLSEDGQKWADGLFIFALDPTGRWTGTYYGEDRKISLDQQEDIRSETNELFAEANWTEGTIAAVEEAAKLINRPWYLSPGAIIGFIVAGVAAAGSVVTYVVVRRNRRTKNRKLLTEADASYSSVTRDLDATEVNANTIPDDSSYGSRVLEEYRTFMTRYNKATALNNAAHALSDKDLMNRSSTVTVEEYADAALELDGLDDVIADTNALLNKAPGWERAWDRQTDPLQEDLGRLDDLLEGKDAVARDSATARALLAFRHQTQEDLAAAATELAEDRITPEQALDRIKAAREKLSDLLDKHAQTVISAQAKTDSERKLMQKELDKASAPGRRDRSYRPGIVDTAFPAYFYYSVGSFNTGIQHGTSSVESARSSASGSTGYGGSGGSFSGAGSSGRF
;
A
#
# COMPACT_ATOMS: atom_id res chain seq x y z
N MET A 1 -27.21 37.68 18.84
CA MET A 1 -25.84 37.23 18.51
C MET A 1 -24.75 37.74 19.46
N ARG A 2 -24.87 38.86 20.17
CA ARG A 2 -23.81 39.33 21.11
C ARG A 2 -23.85 38.72 22.53
N ARG A 3 -24.96 38.12 22.97
CA ARG A 3 -25.09 37.52 24.31
C ARG A 3 -24.71 36.04 24.42
N ALA A 4 -24.58 35.35 23.29
CA ALA A 4 -24.11 33.94 23.25
C ALA A 4 -22.57 33.85 23.21
N LEU A 5 -21.90 34.89 22.70
CA LEU A 5 -20.43 34.95 22.67
C LEU A 5 -19.83 35.17 24.08
N THR A 6 -20.56 35.89 24.95
CA THR A 6 -20.10 36.22 26.30
C THR A 6 -20.20 35.04 27.26
N THR A 7 -21.15 34.13 27.03
CA THR A 7 -21.32 32.90 27.82
C THR A 7 -20.28 31.84 27.46
N LEU A 8 -19.83 31.80 26.19
CA LEU A 8 -18.76 30.89 25.76
C LEU A 8 -17.39 31.31 26.32
N LEU A 9 -17.13 32.61 26.45
CA LEU A 9 -15.86 33.12 27.00
C LEU A 9 -15.73 32.86 28.51
N LEU A 10 -16.84 32.87 29.25
CA LEU A 10 -16.83 32.65 30.70
C LEU A 10 -16.64 31.17 31.09
N VAL A 11 -17.05 30.23 30.22
CA VAL A 11 -16.82 28.79 30.41
C VAL A 11 -15.39 28.38 30.03
N LEU A 12 -14.71 29.15 29.17
CA LEU A 12 -13.31 28.90 28.82
C LEU A 12 -12.32 29.33 29.92
N ILE A 13 -12.69 30.32 30.74
CA ILE A 13 -11.84 30.84 31.83
C ILE A 13 -11.93 29.96 33.09
N THR A 14 -12.98 29.16 33.26
CA THR A 14 -13.14 28.28 34.43
C THR A 14 -12.50 26.90 34.29
N LEU A 15 -12.00 26.53 33.11
CA LEU A 15 -11.30 25.25 32.86
C LEU A 15 -9.76 25.37 32.89
N THR A 16 -9.20 26.56 33.09
CA THR A 16 -7.75 26.79 33.27
C THR A 16 -7.29 26.65 34.72
N GLY A 17 -8.10 26.04 35.59
CA GLY A 17 -7.76 25.78 36.98
C GLY A 17 -6.96 24.49 37.16
N GLY A 18 -5.64 24.58 37.02
CA GLY A 18 -4.69 23.70 37.72
C GLY A 18 -4.15 22.48 36.96
N ALA A 19 -3.08 22.67 36.20
CA ALA A 19 -2.04 21.67 36.01
C ALA A 19 -0.69 22.39 36.01
N ALA A 20 0.21 22.01 36.93
CA ALA A 20 1.53 22.60 37.05
C ALA A 20 2.33 22.35 35.75
N ALA A 21 2.96 23.39 35.22
CA ALA A 21 3.85 23.30 34.06
C ALA A 21 5.00 22.34 34.36
N ALA A 22 5.14 21.28 33.55
CA ALA A 22 6.38 20.52 33.48
C ALA A 22 7.43 21.43 32.80
N ALA A 23 8.55 21.65 33.47
CA ALA A 23 9.58 22.59 33.02
C ALA A 23 10.19 22.10 31.70
N ALA A 24 10.06 22.91 30.65
CA ALA A 24 10.90 22.83 29.48
C ALA A 24 12.27 23.43 29.87
N VAL A 25 13.34 22.69 29.66
CA VAL A 25 14.71 23.08 30.05
C VAL A 25 15.57 22.97 28.81
N THR A 26 16.31 24.03 28.47
CA THR A 26 17.33 23.98 27.41
C THR A 26 18.40 22.95 27.72
N PRO A 27 19.24 22.52 26.76
CA PRO A 27 20.29 21.55 27.03
C PRO A 27 21.22 22.08 28.13
N ASP A 28 21.73 21.19 28.98
CA ASP A 28 22.76 21.57 29.96
C ASP A 28 24.04 22.02 29.26
N GLU A 29 24.34 21.31 28.17
CA GLU A 29 25.51 21.51 27.35
C GLU A 29 25.22 21.01 25.93
N VAL A 30 25.73 21.75 24.95
CA VAL A 30 25.74 21.36 23.54
C VAL A 30 27.19 21.22 23.10
N ILE A 31 27.57 20.01 22.72
CA ILE A 31 28.91 19.66 22.28
C ILE A 31 28.83 19.31 20.80
N VAL A 32 29.60 20.01 19.95
CA VAL A 32 29.62 19.77 18.50
C VAL A 32 31.03 19.41 18.07
N GLU A 33 31.23 18.15 17.73
CA GLU A 33 32.47 17.57 17.22
C GLU A 33 32.33 17.32 15.71
N ASP A 34 32.48 18.38 14.91
CA ASP A 34 32.37 18.32 13.45
C ASP A 34 33.70 17.89 12.80
N THR A 35 34.08 16.62 12.94
CA THR A 35 35.34 16.14 12.33
C THR A 35 35.24 15.99 10.81
N ALA A 36 34.02 15.92 10.26
CA ALA A 36 33.78 15.89 8.81
C ALA A 36 33.82 17.27 8.15
N GLY A 37 33.68 18.36 8.91
CA GLY A 37 33.72 19.74 8.43
C GLY A 37 32.50 20.11 7.55
N VAL A 38 31.34 19.53 7.83
CA VAL A 38 30.11 19.69 7.01
C VAL A 38 29.05 20.58 7.66
N LEU A 39 29.21 20.95 8.93
CA LEU A 39 28.22 21.68 9.70
C LEU A 39 28.55 23.18 9.76
N ASP A 40 27.54 24.04 9.60
CA ASP A 40 27.68 25.46 9.88
C ASP A 40 27.39 25.74 11.35
N SER A 41 28.44 25.86 12.16
CA SER A 41 28.33 26.10 13.60
C SER A 41 27.56 27.39 13.95
N ASN A 42 27.56 28.41 13.09
CA ASN A 42 26.85 29.67 13.35
C ASN A 42 25.32 29.50 13.28
N THR A 43 24.86 28.52 12.52
CA THR A 43 23.45 28.16 12.39
C THR A 43 23.08 27.05 13.37
N LEU A 44 23.96 26.06 13.52
CA LEU A 44 23.72 24.88 14.34
C LEU A 44 23.68 25.18 15.85
N LEU A 45 24.71 25.82 16.40
CA LEU A 45 24.83 26.00 17.86
C LEU A 45 23.64 26.81 18.43
N PRO A 46 23.26 27.98 17.86
CA PRO A 46 22.11 28.70 18.36
C PRO A 46 20.81 27.92 18.23
N ALA A 47 20.68 27.07 17.19
CA ALA A 47 19.49 26.25 17.05
C ALA A 47 19.42 25.18 18.14
N LEU A 48 20.50 24.43 18.36
CA LEU A 48 20.56 23.35 19.36
C LEU A 48 20.41 23.84 20.79
N GLU A 49 21.02 24.98 21.14
CA GLU A 49 20.89 25.60 22.48
C GLU A 49 19.45 26.01 22.80
N ASN A 50 18.63 26.29 21.78
CA ASN A 50 17.23 26.67 21.93
C ASN A 50 16.27 25.46 21.89
N ILE A 51 16.76 24.23 21.70
CA ILE A 51 15.93 23.03 21.73
C ILE A 51 15.61 22.67 23.18
N GLU A 52 14.33 22.67 23.53
CA GLU A 52 13.88 22.39 24.89
C GLU A 52 13.72 20.88 25.13
N PHE A 53 14.41 20.37 26.15
CA PHE A 53 14.27 19.01 26.69
C PHE A 53 13.38 19.01 27.92
N ARG A 54 12.83 17.84 28.28
CA ARG A 54 11.98 17.68 29.47
C ARG A 54 12.77 17.51 30.77
N GLU A 55 14.00 17.05 30.63
CA GLU A 55 14.96 16.99 31.71
C GLU A 55 16.31 17.50 31.19
N PRO A 56 17.15 18.04 32.09
CA PRO A 56 18.50 18.48 31.75
C PRO A 56 19.23 17.41 30.92
N THR A 57 19.60 17.73 29.68
CA THR A 57 20.16 16.76 28.70
C THR A 57 21.40 17.38 28.06
N THR A 58 22.49 16.62 28.03
CA THR A 58 23.68 16.97 27.26
C THR A 58 23.48 16.48 25.83
N VAL A 59 23.57 17.39 24.87
CA VAL A 59 23.43 17.08 23.44
C VAL A 59 24.80 17.07 22.81
N ALA A 60 25.21 15.92 22.31
CA ALA A 60 26.43 15.76 21.53
C ALA A 60 26.10 15.53 20.06
N VAL A 61 26.69 16.33 19.18
CA VAL A 61 26.67 16.11 17.73
C VAL A 61 28.07 15.69 17.33
N TYR A 62 28.17 14.53 16.67
CA TYR A 62 29.43 14.02 16.17
C TYR A 62 29.33 13.75 14.67
N THR A 63 30.21 14.35 13.88
CA THR A 63 30.34 13.99 12.46
C THR A 63 31.63 13.24 12.23
N TYR A 64 31.60 12.27 11.32
CA TYR A 64 32.74 11.43 10.99
C TYR A 64 32.70 11.07 9.51
N ASN A 65 33.85 11.12 8.82
CA ASN A 65 33.95 10.65 7.44
C ASN A 65 34.30 9.16 7.43
N GLY A 66 33.27 8.31 7.34
CA GLY A 66 33.42 6.87 7.30
C GLY A 66 33.78 6.31 5.93
N PRO A 67 34.17 5.03 5.88
CA PRO A 67 34.44 4.34 4.64
C PRO A 67 33.16 4.27 3.79
N ALA A 68 33.26 4.70 2.52
CA ALA A 68 32.11 4.78 1.60
C ALA A 68 31.51 3.41 1.25
N ASP A 69 32.26 2.33 1.45
CA ASP A 69 31.89 0.93 1.21
C ASP A 69 31.33 0.22 2.46
N ASN A 70 30.93 0.97 3.49
CA ASN A 70 30.27 0.38 4.65
C ASN A 70 28.85 -0.11 4.31
N GLU A 71 28.66 -1.43 4.27
CA GLU A 71 27.37 -2.07 3.98
C GLU A 71 26.49 -2.21 5.23
N ASP A 72 27.08 -2.25 6.43
CA ASP A 72 26.35 -2.46 7.70
C ASP A 72 26.65 -1.32 8.70
N GLY A 73 25.61 -0.73 9.30
CA GLY A 73 25.74 0.43 10.21
C GLY A 73 26.61 0.22 11.47
N THR A 74 27.15 -0.98 11.66
CA THR A 74 28.08 -1.34 12.74
C THR A 74 29.33 -0.46 12.79
N VAL A 75 29.81 0.06 11.65
CA VAL A 75 31.01 0.92 11.62
C VAL A 75 30.76 2.25 12.34
N LEU A 76 29.61 2.90 12.09
CA LEU A 76 29.27 4.15 12.77
C LEU A 76 29.11 3.93 14.29
N ASN A 77 28.43 2.85 14.70
CA ASN A 77 28.26 2.52 16.11
C ASN A 77 29.59 2.25 16.83
N ALA A 78 30.49 1.51 16.18
CA ALA A 78 31.81 1.22 16.73
C ALA A 78 32.68 2.48 16.81
N GLU A 79 32.58 3.36 15.80
CA GLU A 79 33.35 4.60 15.74
C GLU A 79 32.92 5.59 16.82
N VAL A 80 31.61 5.80 17.00
CA VAL A 80 31.11 6.71 18.05
C VAL A 80 31.56 6.23 19.44
N LEU A 81 31.54 4.92 19.69
CA LEU A 81 32.05 4.35 20.94
C LEU A 81 33.57 4.51 21.08
N ARG A 82 34.33 4.33 19.99
CA ARG A 82 35.79 4.53 19.98
C ARG A 82 36.14 5.98 20.29
N PHE A 83 35.48 6.92 19.61
CA PHE A 83 35.65 8.36 19.79
C PHE A 83 35.32 8.78 21.22
N ALA A 84 34.21 8.32 21.78
CA ALA A 84 33.85 8.57 23.17
C ALA A 84 34.93 8.05 24.16
N ARG A 85 35.54 6.88 23.91
CA ARG A 85 36.60 6.37 24.81
C ARG A 85 37.89 7.19 24.78
N GLU A 86 38.21 7.78 23.64
CA GLU A 86 39.48 8.46 23.42
C GLU A 86 39.39 9.95 23.78
N GLU A 87 38.32 10.63 23.35
CA GLU A 87 38.21 12.08 23.41
C GLU A 87 37.15 12.57 24.41
N HIS A 88 36.06 11.81 24.61
CA HIS A 88 34.96 12.16 25.51
C HIS A 88 34.61 11.05 26.50
N PRO A 89 35.54 10.63 27.39
CA PRO A 89 35.28 9.55 28.34
C PRO A 89 34.10 9.85 29.27
N GLU A 90 33.74 11.13 29.45
CA GLU A 90 32.55 11.59 30.16
C GLU A 90 31.22 11.22 29.48
N TRP A 91 31.24 10.83 28.19
CA TRP A 91 30.05 10.31 27.50
C TRP A 91 29.71 8.88 27.90
N LEU A 92 30.56 8.23 28.70
CA LEU A 92 30.39 6.86 29.16
C LEU A 92 30.03 6.81 30.65
N SER A 93 29.30 5.78 31.06
CA SER A 93 29.07 5.48 32.47
C SER A 93 30.39 5.23 33.21
N GLU A 94 30.41 5.36 34.54
CA GLU A 94 31.63 5.16 35.35
C GLU A 94 32.32 3.80 35.12
N ASP A 95 31.56 2.76 34.75
CA ASP A 95 32.05 1.42 34.42
C ASP A 95 32.42 1.22 32.93
N GLY A 96 32.21 2.26 32.11
CA GLY A 96 32.48 2.29 30.67
C GLY A 96 31.64 1.31 29.85
N GLN A 97 30.56 0.74 30.41
CA GLN A 97 29.74 -0.28 29.76
C GLN A 97 28.50 0.29 29.08
N LYS A 98 28.16 1.56 29.31
CA LYS A 98 26.98 2.24 28.74
C LYS A 98 27.31 3.69 28.43
N TRP A 99 26.40 4.35 27.71
CA TRP A 99 26.40 5.81 27.59
C TRP A 99 26.04 6.44 28.95
N ALA A 100 26.63 7.58 29.27
CA ALA A 100 26.37 8.31 30.49
C ALA A 100 24.90 8.71 30.59
N ASP A 101 24.35 8.68 31.80
CA ASP A 101 23.00 9.18 32.04
C ASP A 101 22.92 10.67 31.70
N GLY A 102 21.77 11.12 31.20
CA GLY A 102 21.60 12.51 30.74
C GLY A 102 22.12 12.80 29.34
N LEU A 103 22.76 11.84 28.66
CA LEU A 103 23.38 12.06 27.35
C LEU A 103 22.47 11.67 26.17
N PHE A 104 22.48 12.52 25.14
CA PHE A 104 22.00 12.19 23.81
C PHE A 104 23.07 12.51 22.77
N ILE A 105 23.44 11.52 21.94
CA ILE A 105 24.39 11.70 20.84
C ILE A 105 23.65 11.52 19.51
N PHE A 106 23.79 12.50 18.63
CA PHE A 106 23.47 12.38 17.21
C PHE A 106 24.76 12.27 16.39
N ALA A 107 24.92 11.18 15.65
CA ALA A 107 26.06 10.93 14.81
C ALA A 107 25.70 11.00 13.32
N LEU A 108 26.55 11.64 12.52
CA LEU A 108 26.38 11.78 11.07
C LEU A 108 27.65 11.37 10.33
N ASP A 109 27.51 10.44 9.40
CA ASP A 109 28.52 10.10 8.41
C ASP A 109 28.07 10.56 7.01
N PRO A 110 28.49 11.76 6.57
CA PRO A 110 28.08 12.30 5.27
C PRO A 110 28.70 11.52 4.10
N THR A 111 29.84 10.86 4.31
CA THR A 111 30.57 10.10 3.27
C THR A 111 29.97 8.71 3.10
N GLY A 112 29.78 7.97 4.19
CA GLY A 112 29.14 6.65 4.19
C GLY A 112 27.61 6.70 4.07
N ARG A 113 27.00 7.88 4.22
CA ARG A 113 25.53 8.12 4.20
C ARG A 113 24.80 7.41 5.34
N TRP A 114 25.35 7.51 6.56
CA TRP A 114 24.76 6.92 7.76
C TRP A 114 24.44 7.97 8.82
N THR A 115 23.34 7.80 9.55
CA THR A 115 23.06 8.53 10.79
C THR A 115 22.91 7.55 11.94
N GLY A 116 23.24 8.00 13.15
CA GLY A 116 23.12 7.22 14.38
C GLY A 116 22.59 8.06 15.53
N THR A 117 21.79 7.43 16.40
CA THR A 117 21.35 8.05 17.66
C THR A 117 21.70 7.15 18.83
N TYR A 118 22.23 7.75 19.90
CA TYR A 118 22.67 7.05 21.11
C TYR A 118 22.21 7.77 22.36
N TYR A 119 21.91 7.00 23.41
CA TYR A 119 21.22 7.50 24.59
C TYR A 119 21.82 6.94 25.87
N GLY A 120 21.96 7.80 26.88
CA GLY A 120 22.02 7.39 28.28
C GLY A 120 20.83 6.51 28.65
N GLU A 121 20.98 5.63 29.62
CA GLU A 121 19.94 4.63 29.95
C GLU A 121 18.64 5.28 30.43
N ASP A 122 18.76 6.41 31.11
CA ASP A 122 17.65 7.23 31.57
C ASP A 122 16.96 8.00 30.42
N ARG A 123 17.67 8.28 29.33
CA ARG A 123 17.16 9.00 28.14
C ARG A 123 16.61 8.08 27.04
N LYS A 124 16.68 6.76 27.21
CA LYS A 124 16.37 5.76 26.18
C LYS A 124 14.94 5.83 25.62
N ILE A 125 14.83 5.74 24.29
CA ILE A 125 13.57 5.65 23.54
C ILE A 125 13.46 4.31 22.79
N SER A 126 12.24 3.90 22.40
CA SER A 126 12.02 2.62 21.70
C SER A 126 12.60 2.63 20.28
N LEU A 127 12.88 1.45 19.71
CA LEU A 127 13.43 1.35 18.34
C LEU A 127 12.49 1.97 17.30
N ASP A 128 11.17 1.75 17.40
CA ASP A 128 10.17 2.37 16.52
C ASP A 128 10.26 3.91 16.53
N GLN A 129 10.55 4.52 17.68
CA GLN A 129 10.69 5.97 17.83
C GLN A 129 12.00 6.48 17.22
N GLN A 130 13.06 5.67 17.23
CA GLN A 130 14.32 6.00 16.57
C GLN A 130 14.17 5.93 15.04
N GLU A 131 13.33 5.01 14.54
CA GLU A 131 13.00 4.91 13.11
C GLU A 131 12.13 6.08 12.63
N ASP A 132 11.16 6.53 13.45
CA ASP A 132 10.35 7.72 13.16
C ASP A 132 11.23 8.97 12.96
N ILE A 133 12.16 9.26 13.90
CA ILE A 133 13.14 10.38 13.79
C ILE A 133 13.91 10.31 12.47
N ARG A 134 14.35 9.10 12.09
CA ARG A 134 15.14 8.87 10.88
C ARG A 134 14.29 9.13 9.63
N SER A 135 13.07 8.62 9.58
CA SER A 135 12.17 8.79 8.43
C SER A 135 11.88 10.25 8.10
N GLU A 136 11.74 11.11 9.12
CA GLU A 136 11.45 12.52 8.97
C GLU A 136 12.66 13.36 8.53
N THR A 137 13.88 12.87 8.76
CA THR A 137 15.12 13.61 8.51
C THR A 137 15.92 13.11 7.31
N ASN A 138 15.65 11.88 6.84
CA ASN A 138 16.35 11.26 5.71
C ASN A 138 16.30 12.10 4.43
N GLU A 139 15.20 12.81 4.14
CA GLU A 139 15.08 13.66 2.95
C GLU A 139 16.11 14.81 2.97
N LEU A 140 16.31 15.46 4.12
CA LEU A 140 17.30 16.53 4.30
C LEU A 140 18.72 16.02 4.09
N PHE A 141 19.03 14.84 4.63
CA PHE A 141 20.36 14.24 4.47
C PHE A 141 20.59 13.68 3.06
N ALA A 142 19.56 13.19 2.38
CA ALA A 142 19.64 12.81 0.97
C ALA A 142 20.02 14.01 0.09
N GLU A 143 19.42 15.18 0.35
CA GLU A 143 19.71 16.46 -0.32
C GLU A 143 21.03 17.13 0.10
N ALA A 144 21.78 16.52 1.01
CA ALA A 144 23.02 17.06 1.60
C ALA A 144 22.84 18.35 2.42
N ASN A 145 21.64 18.58 2.98
CA ASN A 145 21.37 19.64 3.95
C ASN A 145 21.77 19.18 5.37
N TRP A 146 23.07 19.04 5.61
CA TRP A 146 23.64 18.43 6.82
C TRP A 146 23.30 19.19 8.10
N THR A 147 23.40 20.52 8.07
CA THR A 147 23.14 21.38 9.23
C THR A 147 21.66 21.33 9.63
N GLU A 148 20.77 21.57 8.68
CA GLU A 148 19.32 21.57 8.90
C GLU A 148 18.81 20.17 9.30
N GLY A 149 19.33 19.11 8.66
CA GLY A 149 19.01 17.73 9.02
C GLY A 149 19.43 17.39 10.45
N THR A 150 20.60 17.87 10.88
CA THR A 150 21.10 17.67 12.26
C THR A 150 20.22 18.39 13.28
N ILE A 151 19.83 19.63 13.02
CA ILE A 151 18.91 20.40 13.88
C ILE A 151 17.59 19.64 14.03
N ALA A 152 17.00 19.20 12.91
CA ALA A 152 15.73 18.48 12.91
C ALA A 152 15.81 17.15 13.68
N ALA A 153 16.90 16.39 13.51
CA ALA A 153 17.09 15.12 14.21
C ALA A 153 17.18 15.28 15.73
N VAL A 154 17.89 16.32 16.20
CA VAL A 154 17.97 16.64 17.64
C VAL A 154 16.62 17.13 18.17
N GLU A 155 15.88 17.92 17.40
CA GLU A 155 14.56 18.41 17.79
C GLU A 155 13.56 17.25 17.95
N GLU A 156 13.57 16.29 17.03
CA GLU A 156 12.73 15.09 17.13
C GLU A 156 13.13 14.18 18.29
N ALA A 157 14.42 14.03 18.57
CA ALA A 157 14.89 13.30 19.74
C ALA A 157 14.43 13.96 21.06
N ALA A 158 14.52 15.28 21.16
CA ALA A 158 14.09 16.05 22.34
C ALA A 158 12.59 15.86 22.64
N LYS A 159 11.74 15.70 21.60
CA LYS A 159 10.31 15.41 21.75
C LYS A 159 10.03 14.06 22.43
N LEU A 160 10.95 13.10 22.30
CA LEU A 160 10.76 11.69 22.67
C LEU A 160 11.42 11.30 24.00
N ILE A 161 12.58 11.88 24.32
CA ILE A 161 13.35 11.61 25.55
C ILE A 161 12.55 11.96 26.84
N ASN A 162 12.67 11.13 27.90
CA ASN A 162 12.05 11.26 29.23
C ASN A 162 10.55 11.55 29.27
N ARG A 163 9.75 10.69 28.64
CA ARG A 163 8.30 10.84 28.62
C ARG A 163 7.61 9.92 29.65
N PRO A 164 7.04 10.43 30.77
CA PRO A 164 6.33 9.61 31.77
C PRO A 164 5.14 8.82 31.19
N TRP A 165 4.82 7.65 31.76
CA TRP A 165 3.81 6.71 31.23
C TRP A 165 2.37 7.25 31.15
N TYR A 166 1.99 8.22 31.98
CA TYR A 166 0.72 8.96 31.90
C TYR A 166 0.80 10.24 31.05
N LEU A 167 2.02 10.60 30.63
CA LEU A 167 2.36 11.63 29.64
C LEU A 167 2.84 10.98 28.31
N SER A 168 2.59 9.67 28.16
CA SER A 168 2.87 8.84 26.98
C SER A 168 2.21 9.45 25.73
N PRO A 169 2.63 9.08 24.50
CA PRO A 169 2.17 9.74 23.27
C PRO A 169 0.65 9.69 23.08
N GLY A 170 -0.08 8.87 23.85
CA GLY A 170 -1.53 8.87 23.89
C GLY A 170 -2.18 10.06 24.64
N ALA A 171 -1.50 10.74 25.56
CA ALA A 171 -2.15 11.67 26.50
C ALA A 171 -1.87 13.18 26.27
N ILE A 172 -0.66 13.60 25.86
CA ILE A 172 -0.31 15.04 25.71
C ILE A 172 -0.17 15.52 24.27
N ILE A 173 0.00 14.61 23.30
CA ILE A 173 -0.43 14.87 21.92
C ILE A 173 -1.93 15.26 21.91
N GLY A 174 -2.68 14.97 22.97
CA GLY A 174 -4.02 15.52 23.20
C GLY A 174 -4.12 17.05 23.35
N PHE A 175 -3.06 17.80 23.72
CA PHE A 175 -3.22 19.23 24.08
C PHE A 175 -2.42 20.26 23.27
N ILE A 176 -1.25 19.93 22.70
CA ILE A 176 -0.52 20.89 21.83
C ILE A 176 -0.70 20.57 20.34
N VAL A 177 -0.86 19.28 20.01
CA VAL A 177 -1.46 18.85 18.73
C VAL A 177 -2.94 19.27 18.66
N ALA A 178 -3.62 19.58 19.77
CA ALA A 178 -4.91 20.29 19.71
C ALA A 178 -4.80 21.78 19.30
N GLY A 179 -3.58 22.35 19.26
CA GLY A 179 -3.32 23.68 18.73
C GLY A 179 -2.85 23.65 17.27
N VAL A 180 -1.84 22.83 16.95
CA VAL A 180 -1.23 22.80 15.60
C VAL A 180 -1.66 21.58 14.77
N ALA A 181 -2.02 20.45 15.36
CA ALA A 181 -2.78 19.42 14.63
C ALA A 181 -4.29 19.72 14.57
N ALA A 182 -4.83 20.67 15.33
CA ALA A 182 -6.10 21.30 14.95
C ALA A 182 -6.00 22.04 13.60
N ALA A 183 -4.79 22.27 13.08
CA ALA A 183 -4.57 22.54 11.66
C ALA A 183 -4.14 21.26 10.91
N GLY A 184 -3.13 20.50 11.34
CA GLY A 184 -2.61 19.31 10.62
C GLY A 184 -3.48 18.04 10.64
N SER A 185 -3.99 17.58 11.78
CA SER A 185 -4.94 16.45 11.86
C SER A 185 -6.36 16.84 11.47
N VAL A 186 -6.76 18.11 11.62
CA VAL A 186 -7.96 18.65 10.96
C VAL A 186 -7.74 18.74 9.45
N VAL A 187 -6.57 19.12 8.95
CA VAL A 187 -6.26 19.10 7.52
C VAL A 187 -6.26 17.67 7.02
N THR A 188 -5.60 16.70 7.65
CA THR A 188 -5.64 15.28 7.26
C THR A 188 -7.05 14.70 7.41
N TYR A 189 -7.79 15.02 8.48
CA TYR A 189 -9.19 14.58 8.65
C TYR A 189 -10.14 15.23 7.63
N VAL A 190 -9.96 16.51 7.31
CA VAL A 190 -10.72 17.26 6.29
C VAL A 190 -10.32 16.80 4.90
N VAL A 191 -9.04 16.50 4.64
CA VAL A 191 -8.52 15.94 3.39
C VAL A 191 -9.04 14.52 3.22
N VAL A 192 -8.98 13.65 4.24
CA VAL A 192 -9.58 12.31 4.20
C VAL A 192 -11.09 12.39 4.00
N ARG A 193 -11.80 13.30 4.68
CA ARG A 193 -13.24 13.54 4.47
C ARG A 193 -13.55 14.08 3.07
N ARG A 194 -12.73 14.99 2.54
CA ARG A 194 -12.85 15.55 1.19
C ARG A 194 -12.54 14.51 0.12
N ASN A 195 -11.51 13.70 0.32
CA ASN A 195 -11.14 12.59 -0.53
C ASN A 195 -12.23 11.52 -0.52
N ARG A 196 -12.82 11.22 0.65
CA ARG A 196 -14.00 10.34 0.77
C ARG A 196 -15.20 10.90 0.02
N ARG A 197 -15.51 12.19 0.19
CA ARG A 197 -16.58 12.83 -0.58
C ARG A 197 -16.31 12.77 -2.08
N THR A 198 -15.08 13.02 -2.51
CA THR A 198 -14.70 12.97 -3.92
C THR A 198 -14.79 11.55 -4.48
N LYS A 199 -14.28 10.56 -3.75
CA LYS A 199 -14.43 9.13 -4.05
C LYS A 199 -15.90 8.73 -4.13
N ASN A 200 -16.70 9.06 -3.12
CA ASN A 200 -18.11 8.70 -3.07
C ASN A 200 -18.91 9.38 -4.18
N ARG A 201 -18.58 10.62 -4.55
CA ARG A 201 -19.18 11.29 -5.72
C ARG A 201 -18.81 10.62 -7.02
N LYS A 202 -17.54 10.22 -7.19
CA LYS A 202 -17.10 9.48 -8.36
C LYS A 202 -17.85 8.15 -8.46
N LEU A 203 -17.90 7.39 -7.38
CA LEU A 203 -18.65 6.13 -7.30
C LEU A 203 -20.14 6.32 -7.59
N LEU A 204 -20.78 7.35 -7.02
CA LEU A 204 -22.17 7.68 -7.33
C LEU A 204 -22.37 7.98 -8.81
N THR A 205 -21.48 8.78 -9.42
CA THR A 205 -21.57 9.14 -10.84
C THR A 205 -21.45 7.89 -11.73
N GLU A 206 -20.50 7.00 -11.43
CA GLU A 206 -20.29 5.74 -12.16
C GLU A 206 -21.46 4.76 -11.96
N ALA A 207 -21.95 4.65 -10.73
CA ALA A 207 -23.11 3.84 -10.38
C ALA A 207 -24.39 4.34 -11.05
N ASP A 208 -24.61 5.66 -11.08
CA ASP A 208 -25.76 6.28 -11.74
C ASP A 208 -25.72 6.09 -13.25
N ALA A 209 -24.54 6.16 -13.87
CA ALA A 209 -24.38 5.85 -15.28
C ALA A 209 -24.78 4.40 -15.58
N SER A 210 -24.28 3.45 -14.79
CA SER A 210 -24.58 2.01 -14.94
C SER A 210 -26.06 1.72 -14.68
N TYR A 211 -26.60 2.20 -13.56
CA TYR A 211 -28.00 2.04 -13.19
C TYR A 211 -28.96 2.70 -14.19
N SER A 212 -28.64 3.89 -14.69
CA SER A 212 -29.44 4.57 -15.70
C SER A 212 -29.39 3.87 -17.06
N SER A 213 -28.26 3.26 -17.41
CA SER A 213 -28.13 2.44 -18.62
C SER A 213 -29.13 1.28 -18.57
N VAL A 214 -29.05 0.46 -17.52
CA VAL A 214 -29.96 -0.67 -17.34
C VAL A 214 -31.41 -0.24 -17.25
N THR A 215 -31.73 0.81 -16.49
CA THR A 215 -33.11 1.30 -16.33
C THR A 215 -33.73 1.71 -17.68
N ARG A 216 -32.91 2.25 -18.59
CA ARG A 216 -33.36 2.62 -19.94
C ARG A 216 -33.63 1.39 -20.80
N ASP A 217 -32.84 0.34 -20.60
CA ASP A 217 -32.79 -0.82 -21.47
C ASP A 217 -33.55 -2.04 -20.90
N LEU A 218 -34.27 -1.92 -19.77
CA LEU A 218 -35.04 -3.00 -19.13
C LEU A 218 -35.92 -3.81 -20.10
N ASP A 219 -36.70 -3.12 -20.94
CA ASP A 219 -37.57 -3.78 -21.92
C ASP A 219 -36.74 -4.54 -22.96
N ALA A 220 -35.59 -4.00 -23.35
CA ALA A 220 -34.65 -4.66 -24.26
C ALA A 220 -33.99 -5.86 -23.58
N THR A 221 -33.62 -5.78 -22.30
CA THR A 221 -33.11 -6.90 -21.50
C THR A 221 -34.12 -8.05 -21.46
N GLU A 222 -35.40 -7.76 -21.21
CA GLU A 222 -36.47 -8.76 -21.19
C GLU A 222 -36.66 -9.41 -22.56
N VAL A 223 -36.68 -8.62 -23.64
CA VAL A 223 -36.76 -9.14 -25.01
C VAL A 223 -35.56 -10.01 -25.35
N ASN A 224 -34.34 -9.58 -25.01
CA ASN A 224 -33.12 -10.34 -25.20
C ASN A 224 -33.20 -11.67 -24.45
N ALA A 225 -33.55 -11.65 -23.16
CA ALA A 225 -33.68 -12.85 -22.34
C ALA A 225 -34.72 -13.83 -22.92
N ASN A 226 -35.88 -13.34 -23.37
CA ASN A 226 -36.92 -14.18 -23.97
C ASN A 226 -36.53 -14.77 -25.34
N THR A 227 -35.45 -14.28 -25.95
CA THR A 227 -34.97 -14.73 -27.27
C THR A 227 -33.73 -15.63 -27.18
N ILE A 228 -33.09 -15.72 -26.00
CA ILE A 228 -31.96 -16.63 -25.77
C ILE A 228 -32.46 -18.09 -25.90
N PRO A 229 -31.79 -18.95 -26.68
CA PRO A 229 -32.11 -20.38 -26.76
C PRO A 229 -31.90 -21.06 -25.40
N ASP A 230 -32.96 -21.64 -24.84
CA ASP A 230 -32.95 -22.29 -23.52
C ASP A 230 -32.38 -23.72 -23.55
N ASP A 231 -32.28 -24.31 -24.74
CA ASP A 231 -31.59 -25.58 -25.00
C ASP A 231 -30.06 -25.43 -25.11
N SER A 232 -29.55 -24.19 -25.22
CA SER A 232 -28.12 -23.90 -25.19
C SER A 232 -27.52 -24.13 -23.81
N SER A 233 -26.34 -24.75 -23.79
CA SER A 233 -25.52 -24.97 -22.61
C SER A 233 -25.09 -23.68 -21.90
N TYR A 234 -24.84 -22.61 -22.67
CA TYR A 234 -24.52 -21.27 -22.16
C TYR A 234 -25.80 -20.46 -21.91
N GLY A 235 -26.74 -20.49 -22.86
CA GLY A 235 -28.00 -19.73 -22.79
C GLY A 235 -28.83 -20.07 -21.56
N SER A 236 -29.05 -21.36 -21.27
CA SER A 236 -29.81 -21.82 -20.10
C SER A 236 -29.25 -21.30 -18.76
N ARG A 237 -27.93 -21.17 -18.64
CA ARG A 237 -27.26 -20.71 -17.41
C ARG A 237 -27.29 -19.20 -17.25
N VAL A 238 -27.15 -18.46 -18.35
CA VAL A 238 -27.38 -17.00 -18.33
C VAL A 238 -28.84 -16.71 -17.97
N LEU A 239 -29.78 -17.50 -18.47
CA LEU A 239 -31.20 -17.39 -18.11
C LEU A 239 -31.45 -17.71 -16.62
N GLU A 240 -30.66 -18.58 -16.00
CA GLU A 240 -30.73 -18.83 -14.55
C GLU A 240 -30.36 -17.57 -13.76
N GLU A 241 -29.30 -16.86 -14.16
CA GLU A 241 -28.90 -15.59 -13.55
C GLU A 241 -29.97 -14.49 -13.79
N TYR A 242 -30.55 -14.44 -15.00
CA TYR A 242 -31.64 -13.52 -15.34
C TYR A 242 -32.86 -13.67 -14.44
N ARG A 243 -33.18 -14.88 -13.95
CA ARG A 243 -34.30 -15.07 -12.99
C ARG A 243 -34.13 -14.23 -11.72
N THR A 244 -32.89 -13.87 -11.36
CA THR A 244 -32.59 -13.01 -10.22
C THR A 244 -32.48 -11.53 -10.59
N PHE A 245 -32.55 -11.18 -11.88
CA PHE A 245 -32.33 -9.83 -12.40
C PHE A 245 -33.25 -8.80 -11.75
N MET A 246 -34.56 -9.04 -11.71
CA MET A 246 -35.51 -8.11 -11.08
C MET A 246 -35.30 -7.98 -9.57
N THR A 247 -34.84 -9.03 -8.89
CA THR A 247 -34.45 -8.94 -7.48
C THR A 247 -33.21 -8.04 -7.30
N ARG A 248 -32.21 -8.17 -8.18
CA ARG A 248 -31.02 -7.31 -8.18
C ARG A 248 -31.35 -5.86 -8.55
N TYR A 249 -32.20 -5.65 -9.55
CA TYR A 249 -32.72 -4.34 -9.94
C TYR A 249 -33.40 -3.65 -8.76
N ASN A 250 -34.36 -4.31 -8.09
CA ASN A 250 -35.04 -3.75 -6.94
C ASN A 250 -34.08 -3.43 -5.77
N LYS A 251 -33.07 -4.28 -5.55
CA LYS A 251 -32.00 -4.02 -4.57
C LYS A 251 -31.18 -2.79 -4.96
N ALA A 252 -30.75 -2.68 -6.22
CA ALA A 252 -30.03 -1.53 -6.74
C ALA A 252 -30.86 -0.25 -6.64
N THR A 253 -32.16 -0.29 -6.93
CA THR A 253 -33.09 0.83 -6.73
C THR A 253 -33.18 1.26 -5.27
N ALA A 254 -33.28 0.30 -4.33
CA ALA A 254 -33.31 0.61 -2.90
C ALA A 254 -31.99 1.26 -2.43
N LEU A 255 -30.85 0.75 -2.91
CA LEU A 255 -29.52 1.30 -2.63
C LEU A 255 -29.30 2.66 -3.30
N ASN A 256 -29.78 2.86 -4.53
CA ASN A 256 -29.80 4.14 -5.23
C ASN A 256 -30.54 5.20 -4.39
N ASN A 257 -31.78 4.89 -3.98
CA ASN A 257 -32.57 5.78 -3.13
C ASN A 257 -31.86 6.10 -1.81
N ALA A 258 -31.27 5.10 -1.16
CA ALA A 258 -30.52 5.28 0.09
C ALA A 258 -29.27 6.15 -0.11
N ALA A 259 -28.55 5.96 -1.21
CA ALA A 259 -27.34 6.70 -1.53
C ALA A 259 -27.64 8.16 -1.92
N HIS A 260 -28.73 8.41 -2.65
CA HIS A 260 -29.19 9.76 -3.02
C HIS A 260 -29.90 10.51 -1.89
N ALA A 261 -30.35 9.82 -0.85
CA ALA A 261 -30.82 10.47 0.38
C ALA A 261 -29.68 11.06 1.23
N LEU A 262 -28.42 10.70 0.95
CA LEU A 262 -27.25 11.21 1.67
C LEU A 262 -26.97 12.66 1.28
N SER A 263 -26.83 13.53 2.27
CA SER A 263 -26.39 14.90 2.00
C SER A 263 -24.91 14.94 1.63
N ASP A 264 -24.50 16.07 1.06
CA ASP A 264 -23.10 16.36 0.72
C ASP A 264 -22.15 16.26 1.93
N LYS A 265 -22.67 16.50 3.14
CA LYS A 265 -21.95 16.34 4.41
C LYS A 265 -21.87 14.87 4.82
N ASP A 266 -22.90 14.07 4.51
CA ASP A 266 -22.93 12.65 4.83
C ASP A 266 -21.94 11.85 3.97
N LEU A 267 -21.69 12.26 2.73
CA LEU A 267 -20.69 11.63 1.85
C LEU A 267 -19.24 11.71 2.40
N MET A 268 -18.99 12.53 3.41
CA MET A 268 -17.71 12.58 4.11
C MET A 268 -17.55 11.46 5.16
N ASN A 269 -18.62 10.75 5.50
CA ASN A 269 -18.64 9.74 6.56
C ASN A 269 -18.28 8.34 6.05
N ARG A 270 -17.68 7.53 6.93
CA ARG A 270 -17.30 6.15 6.59
C ARG A 270 -18.53 5.25 6.38
N SER A 271 -19.58 5.41 7.18
CA SER A 271 -20.83 4.65 7.04
C SER A 271 -21.47 4.86 5.67
N SER A 272 -21.53 6.10 5.21
CA SER A 272 -22.03 6.47 3.88
C SER A 272 -21.20 5.88 2.75
N THR A 273 -19.89 5.70 2.96
CA THR A 273 -19.00 5.07 1.97
C THR A 273 -19.43 3.64 1.71
N VAL A 274 -19.83 2.89 2.75
CA VAL A 274 -20.33 1.51 2.60
C VAL A 274 -21.60 1.50 1.75
N THR A 275 -22.57 2.37 2.04
CA THR A 275 -23.81 2.45 1.25
C THR A 275 -23.56 2.82 -0.21
N VAL A 276 -22.65 3.76 -0.47
CA VAL A 276 -22.28 4.16 -1.84
C VAL A 276 -21.53 3.05 -2.56
N GLU A 277 -20.63 2.34 -1.88
CA GLU A 277 -19.93 1.18 -2.44
C GLU A 277 -20.89 0.02 -2.74
N GLU A 278 -21.82 -0.29 -1.83
CA GLU A 278 -22.85 -1.32 -2.06
C GLU A 278 -23.76 -0.96 -3.24
N TYR A 279 -24.15 0.31 -3.37
CA TYR A 279 -24.89 0.78 -4.54
C TYR A 279 -24.07 0.66 -5.83
N ALA A 280 -22.82 1.10 -5.82
CA ALA A 280 -21.94 1.01 -6.98
C ALA A 280 -21.71 -0.44 -7.42
N ASP A 281 -21.42 -1.33 -6.48
CA ASP A 281 -21.23 -2.76 -6.73
C ASP A 281 -22.53 -3.36 -7.29
N ALA A 282 -23.70 -3.04 -6.70
CA ALA A 282 -24.98 -3.54 -7.20
C ALA A 282 -25.36 -3.01 -8.59
N ALA A 283 -25.05 -1.74 -8.90
CA ALA A 283 -25.32 -1.15 -10.20
C ALA A 283 -24.41 -1.73 -11.29
N LEU A 284 -23.13 -1.95 -10.98
CA LEU A 284 -22.17 -2.58 -11.89
C LEU A 284 -22.48 -4.05 -12.14
N GLU A 285 -22.84 -4.82 -11.11
CA GLU A 285 -23.27 -6.21 -11.27
C GLU A 285 -24.53 -6.35 -12.14
N LEU A 286 -25.44 -5.38 -12.02
CA LEU A 286 -26.68 -5.34 -12.79
C LEU A 286 -26.42 -4.98 -14.26
N ASP A 287 -25.60 -3.95 -14.51
CA ASP A 287 -25.17 -3.52 -15.85
C ASP A 287 -24.39 -4.63 -16.57
N GLY A 288 -23.46 -5.29 -15.87
CA GLY A 288 -22.75 -6.45 -16.41
C GLY A 288 -23.67 -7.62 -16.76
N LEU A 289 -24.71 -7.89 -15.96
CA LEU A 289 -25.66 -8.95 -16.28
C LEU A 289 -26.55 -8.57 -17.49
N ASP A 290 -26.95 -7.31 -17.62
CA ASP A 290 -27.67 -6.81 -18.80
C ASP A 290 -26.83 -6.96 -20.08
N ASP A 291 -25.57 -6.51 -20.05
CA ASP A 291 -24.60 -6.67 -21.14
C ASP A 291 -24.44 -8.15 -21.53
N VAL A 292 -24.32 -9.06 -20.55
CA VAL A 292 -24.19 -10.51 -20.81
C VAL A 292 -25.45 -11.09 -21.44
N ILE A 293 -26.65 -10.66 -21.02
CA ILE A 293 -27.91 -11.10 -21.62
C ILE A 293 -27.97 -10.64 -23.08
N ALA A 294 -27.63 -9.39 -23.36
CA ALA A 294 -27.59 -8.84 -24.72
C ALA A 294 -26.57 -9.57 -25.59
N ASP A 295 -25.35 -9.80 -25.09
CA ASP A 295 -24.29 -10.52 -25.79
C ASP A 295 -24.65 -11.98 -26.05
N THR A 296 -25.27 -12.64 -25.08
CA THR A 296 -25.72 -14.03 -25.22
C THR A 296 -26.78 -14.13 -26.30
N ASN A 297 -27.78 -13.24 -26.29
CA ASN A 297 -28.80 -13.20 -27.34
C ASN A 297 -28.17 -12.94 -28.71
N ALA A 298 -27.31 -11.93 -28.82
CA ALA A 298 -26.67 -11.56 -30.07
C ALA A 298 -25.80 -12.69 -30.64
N LEU A 299 -24.98 -13.31 -29.80
CA LEU A 299 -24.03 -14.33 -30.24
C LEU A 299 -24.72 -15.66 -30.56
N LEU A 300 -25.59 -16.17 -29.68
CA LEU A 300 -26.23 -17.47 -29.86
C LEU A 300 -27.21 -17.49 -31.04
N ASN A 301 -27.90 -16.37 -31.29
CA ASN A 301 -28.80 -16.23 -32.44
C ASN A 301 -28.10 -15.68 -33.69
N LYS A 302 -26.79 -15.37 -33.64
CA LYS A 302 -26.06 -14.61 -34.67
C LYS A 302 -26.84 -13.37 -35.15
N ALA A 303 -27.44 -12.64 -34.21
CA ALA A 303 -28.20 -11.44 -34.49
C ALA A 303 -27.26 -10.29 -34.94
N PRO A 304 -27.77 -9.24 -35.61
CA PRO A 304 -26.94 -8.09 -35.99
C PRO A 304 -26.15 -7.53 -34.79
N GLY A 305 -24.82 -7.46 -34.93
CA GLY A 305 -23.93 -7.03 -33.85
C GLY A 305 -23.28 -8.16 -33.04
N TRP A 306 -23.49 -9.42 -33.43
CA TRP A 306 -22.81 -10.59 -32.84
C TRP A 306 -21.28 -10.46 -32.88
N GLU A 307 -20.71 -9.76 -33.86
CA GLU A 307 -19.27 -9.53 -33.97
C GLU A 307 -18.74 -8.74 -32.76
N ARG A 308 -19.48 -7.70 -32.33
CA ARG A 308 -19.09 -6.92 -31.14
C ARG A 308 -19.27 -7.71 -29.86
N ALA A 309 -20.29 -8.57 -29.80
CA ALA A 309 -20.47 -9.48 -28.67
C ALA A 309 -19.30 -10.46 -28.60
N TRP A 310 -18.87 -11.02 -29.74
CA TRP A 310 -17.68 -11.87 -29.84
C TRP A 310 -16.41 -11.15 -29.38
N ASP A 311 -16.16 -9.94 -29.88
CA ASP A 311 -15.01 -9.13 -29.49
C ASP A 311 -14.96 -8.97 -27.97
N ARG A 312 -16.06 -8.53 -27.34
CA ARG A 312 -16.19 -8.40 -25.87
C ARG A 312 -15.90 -9.70 -25.12
N GLN A 313 -16.27 -10.87 -25.66
CA GLN A 313 -15.97 -12.15 -25.02
C GLN A 313 -14.47 -12.50 -25.07
N THR A 314 -13.78 -12.10 -26.14
CA THR A 314 -12.36 -12.39 -26.35
C THR A 314 -11.44 -11.34 -25.74
N ASP A 315 -11.87 -10.09 -25.59
CA ASP A 315 -11.07 -8.95 -25.14
C ASP A 315 -10.28 -9.23 -23.85
N PRO A 316 -10.86 -9.78 -22.76
CA PRO A 316 -10.08 -10.05 -21.54
C PRO A 316 -8.93 -11.04 -21.75
N LEU A 317 -9.17 -12.08 -22.56
CA LEU A 317 -8.13 -13.05 -22.89
C LEU A 317 -7.06 -12.42 -23.80
N GLN A 318 -7.45 -11.60 -24.77
CA GLN A 318 -6.48 -10.90 -25.63
C GLN A 318 -5.61 -9.93 -24.82
N GLU A 319 -6.19 -9.22 -23.86
CA GLU A 319 -5.46 -8.32 -22.95
C GLU A 319 -4.45 -9.11 -22.11
N ASP A 320 -4.86 -10.23 -21.52
CA ASP A 320 -3.96 -11.10 -20.76
C ASP A 320 -2.83 -11.64 -21.64
N LEU A 321 -3.14 -12.11 -22.85
CA LEU A 321 -2.13 -12.56 -23.82
C LEU A 321 -1.15 -11.43 -24.20
N GLY A 322 -1.63 -10.19 -24.32
CA GLY A 322 -0.79 -9.01 -24.57
C GLY A 322 0.17 -8.69 -23.42
N ARG A 323 -0.27 -8.88 -22.18
CA ARG A 323 0.53 -8.64 -20.97
C ARG A 323 1.65 -9.68 -20.73
N LEU A 324 1.64 -10.80 -21.46
CA LEU A 324 2.68 -11.83 -21.32
C LEU A 324 4.07 -11.34 -21.75
N ASP A 325 4.15 -10.42 -22.71
CA ASP A 325 5.43 -9.86 -23.16
C ASP A 325 6.07 -9.04 -22.04
N ASP A 326 5.31 -8.12 -21.43
CA ASP A 326 5.76 -7.31 -20.30
C ASP A 326 6.21 -8.18 -19.11
N LEU A 327 5.49 -9.28 -18.86
CA LEU A 327 5.81 -10.25 -17.81
C LEU A 327 7.16 -10.95 -18.08
N LEU A 328 7.45 -11.32 -19.33
CA LEU A 328 8.59 -12.16 -19.70
C LEU A 328 9.83 -11.37 -20.16
N GLU A 329 9.67 -10.10 -20.53
CA GLU A 329 10.75 -9.26 -21.07
C GLU A 329 11.21 -8.13 -20.11
N GLY A 330 10.52 -7.95 -18.98
CA GLY A 330 10.87 -6.95 -17.97
C GLY A 330 12.30 -7.11 -17.42
N LYS A 331 12.85 -6.03 -16.84
CA LYS A 331 14.20 -6.03 -16.23
C LYS A 331 14.36 -7.07 -15.11
N ASP A 332 13.26 -7.43 -14.46
CA ASP A 332 13.19 -8.41 -13.38
C ASP A 332 12.61 -9.76 -13.84
N ALA A 333 12.60 -10.04 -15.15
CA ALA A 333 12.01 -11.25 -15.73
C ALA A 333 12.79 -12.51 -15.33
N VAL A 334 12.49 -13.01 -14.13
CA VAL A 334 13.04 -14.25 -13.62
C VAL A 334 12.53 -15.41 -14.46
N ALA A 335 13.42 -16.34 -14.80
CA ALA A 335 13.12 -17.50 -15.63
C ALA A 335 12.63 -17.18 -17.06
N ARG A 336 12.99 -16.01 -17.62
CA ARG A 336 12.66 -15.62 -19.01
C ARG A 336 13.05 -16.66 -20.08
N ASP A 337 14.20 -17.32 -19.92
CA ASP A 337 14.71 -18.29 -20.89
C ASP A 337 14.20 -19.73 -20.62
N SER A 338 13.32 -19.89 -19.63
CA SER A 338 12.80 -21.19 -19.21
C SER A 338 11.91 -21.83 -20.27
N ALA A 339 11.72 -23.15 -20.15
CA ALA A 339 10.78 -23.87 -21.01
C ALA A 339 9.33 -23.41 -20.79
N THR A 340 8.96 -22.98 -19.58
CA THR A 340 7.61 -22.50 -19.26
C THR A 340 7.34 -21.11 -19.83
N ALA A 341 8.34 -20.21 -19.83
CA ALA A 341 8.26 -18.93 -20.53
C ALA A 341 8.07 -19.10 -22.04
N ARG A 342 8.87 -19.99 -22.67
CA ARG A 342 8.70 -20.33 -24.10
C ARG A 342 7.34 -20.95 -24.41
N ALA A 343 6.80 -21.77 -23.50
CA ALA A 343 5.46 -22.35 -23.66
C ALA A 343 4.36 -21.29 -23.59
N LEU A 344 4.48 -20.28 -22.71
CA LEU A 344 3.55 -19.14 -22.64
C LEU A 344 3.57 -18.32 -23.93
N LEU A 345 4.75 -17.99 -24.47
CA LEU A 345 4.88 -17.23 -25.71
C LEU A 345 4.35 -18.02 -26.93
N ALA A 346 4.64 -19.32 -27.01
CA ALA A 346 4.08 -20.17 -28.06
C ALA A 346 2.56 -20.26 -27.97
N PHE A 347 2.03 -20.42 -26.76
CA PHE A 347 0.58 -20.44 -26.51
C PHE A 347 -0.08 -19.11 -26.87
N ARG A 348 0.57 -17.98 -26.56
CA ARG A 348 0.11 -16.63 -26.94
C ARG A 348 -0.12 -16.53 -28.45
N HIS A 349 0.91 -16.81 -29.24
CA HIS A 349 0.82 -16.72 -30.70
C HIS A 349 -0.25 -17.64 -31.26
N GLN A 350 -0.27 -18.91 -30.83
CA GLN A 350 -1.27 -19.88 -31.28
C GLN A 350 -2.69 -19.43 -30.94
N THR A 351 -2.92 -18.95 -29.70
CA THR A 351 -4.25 -18.56 -29.25
C THR A 351 -4.75 -17.30 -29.97
N GLN A 352 -3.87 -16.33 -30.25
CA GLN A 352 -4.23 -15.15 -31.04
C GLN A 352 -4.69 -15.54 -32.44
N GLU A 353 -3.98 -16.45 -33.10
CA GLU A 353 -4.38 -16.99 -34.41
C GLU A 353 -5.69 -17.79 -34.32
N ASP A 354 -5.85 -18.63 -33.29
CA ASP A 354 -7.04 -19.45 -33.08
C ASP A 354 -8.30 -18.61 -32.81
N LEU A 355 -8.17 -17.49 -32.08
CA LEU A 355 -9.28 -16.55 -31.83
C LEU A 355 -9.68 -15.80 -33.10
N ALA A 356 -8.71 -15.35 -33.91
CA ALA A 356 -8.99 -14.72 -35.20
C ALA A 356 -9.63 -15.71 -36.19
N ALA A 357 -9.15 -16.96 -36.20
CA ALA A 357 -9.74 -18.03 -36.98
C ALA A 357 -11.16 -18.36 -36.50
N ALA A 358 -11.41 -18.44 -35.20
CA ALA A 358 -12.73 -18.69 -34.62
C ALA A 358 -13.74 -17.61 -35.02
N ALA A 359 -13.36 -16.32 -35.02
CA ALA A 359 -14.22 -15.24 -35.50
C ALA A 359 -14.63 -15.44 -36.97
N THR A 360 -13.67 -15.82 -37.81
CA THR A 360 -13.89 -16.07 -39.25
C THR A 360 -14.75 -17.31 -39.47
N GLU A 361 -14.46 -18.41 -38.77
CA GLU A 361 -15.23 -19.65 -38.81
C GLU A 361 -16.66 -19.45 -38.30
N LEU A 362 -16.84 -18.60 -37.29
CA LEU A 362 -18.15 -18.22 -36.79
C LEU A 362 -18.90 -17.37 -37.83
N ALA A 363 -18.25 -16.42 -38.49
CA ALA A 363 -18.86 -15.64 -39.57
C ALA A 363 -19.31 -16.50 -40.76
N GLU A 364 -18.56 -17.57 -41.05
CA GLU A 364 -18.82 -18.49 -42.17
C GLU A 364 -19.69 -19.71 -41.80
N ASP A 365 -20.31 -19.70 -40.60
CA ASP A 365 -21.15 -20.80 -40.10
C ASP A 365 -20.43 -22.18 -40.02
N ARG A 366 -19.09 -22.20 -40.01
CA ARG A 366 -18.30 -23.43 -39.86
C ARG A 366 -18.30 -23.98 -38.43
N ILE A 367 -18.49 -23.10 -37.46
CA ILE A 367 -18.67 -23.45 -36.05
C ILE A 367 -19.93 -22.79 -35.48
N THR A 368 -20.50 -23.41 -34.45
CA THR A 368 -21.61 -22.84 -33.70
C THR A 368 -21.09 -21.78 -32.70
N PRO A 369 -21.95 -20.83 -32.27
CA PRO A 369 -21.62 -19.90 -31.19
C PRO A 369 -21.11 -20.59 -29.92
N GLU A 370 -21.71 -21.71 -29.53
CA GLU A 370 -21.29 -22.48 -28.35
C GLU A 370 -19.90 -23.08 -28.52
N GLN A 371 -19.57 -23.62 -29.71
CA GLN A 371 -18.22 -24.11 -30.02
C GLN A 371 -17.18 -22.98 -29.97
N ALA A 372 -17.56 -21.76 -30.35
CA ALA A 372 -16.68 -20.61 -30.26
C ALA A 372 -16.44 -20.20 -28.79
N LEU A 373 -17.48 -20.19 -27.95
CA LEU A 373 -17.37 -19.96 -26.50
C LEU A 373 -16.53 -21.03 -25.79
N ASP A 374 -16.67 -22.30 -26.20
CA ASP A 374 -15.86 -23.41 -25.70
C ASP A 374 -14.37 -23.22 -25.97
N ARG A 375 -13.99 -22.62 -27.12
CA ARG A 375 -12.59 -22.27 -27.40
C ARG A 375 -12.05 -21.23 -26.44
N ILE A 376 -12.84 -20.20 -26.11
CA ILE A 376 -12.45 -19.18 -25.12
C ILE A 376 -12.23 -19.83 -23.76
N LYS A 377 -13.18 -20.68 -23.32
CA LYS A 377 -13.07 -21.41 -22.05
C LYS A 377 -11.83 -22.31 -22.02
N ALA A 378 -11.60 -23.10 -23.06
CA ALA A 378 -10.44 -23.98 -23.14
C ALA A 378 -9.11 -23.20 -23.18
N ALA A 379 -9.06 -22.07 -23.88
CA ALA A 379 -7.87 -21.22 -23.91
C ALA A 379 -7.58 -20.60 -22.54
N ARG A 380 -8.61 -20.08 -21.83
CA ARG A 380 -8.47 -19.54 -20.48
C ARG A 380 -8.05 -20.62 -19.46
N GLU A 381 -8.56 -21.86 -19.58
CA GLU A 381 -8.09 -23.01 -18.78
C GLU A 381 -6.60 -23.28 -19.04
N LYS A 382 -6.22 -23.32 -20.32
CA LYS A 382 -4.85 -23.61 -20.71
C LYS A 382 -3.87 -22.53 -20.28
N LEU A 383 -4.27 -21.26 -20.37
CA LEU A 383 -3.47 -20.13 -19.89
C LEU A 383 -3.22 -20.26 -18.38
N SER A 384 -4.27 -20.56 -17.61
CA SER A 384 -4.17 -20.75 -16.15
C SER A 384 -3.17 -21.85 -15.79
N ASP A 385 -3.26 -23.00 -16.48
CA ASP A 385 -2.30 -24.12 -16.31
C ASP A 385 -0.85 -23.75 -16.64
N LEU A 386 -0.65 -22.93 -17.69
CA LEU A 386 0.68 -22.50 -18.10
C LEU A 386 1.26 -21.47 -17.12
N LEU A 387 0.44 -20.56 -16.63
CA LEU A 387 0.82 -19.59 -15.60
C LEU A 387 1.16 -20.28 -14.29
N ASP A 388 0.41 -21.30 -13.85
CA ASP A 388 0.76 -22.08 -12.66
C ASP A 388 2.13 -22.78 -12.79
N LYS A 389 2.37 -23.44 -13.93
CA LYS A 389 3.68 -24.06 -14.22
C LYS A 389 4.81 -23.04 -14.27
N HIS A 390 4.55 -21.87 -14.83
CA HIS A 390 5.53 -20.79 -14.88
C HIS A 390 5.77 -20.23 -13.47
N ALA A 391 4.74 -20.04 -12.65
CA ALA A 391 4.86 -19.66 -11.24
C ALA A 391 5.78 -20.61 -10.49
N GLN A 392 5.59 -21.93 -10.61
CA GLN A 392 6.48 -22.92 -9.98
C GLN A 392 7.94 -22.79 -10.44
N THR A 393 8.16 -22.38 -11.70
CA THR A 393 9.49 -22.12 -12.25
C THR A 393 10.09 -20.84 -11.64
N VAL A 394 9.31 -19.75 -11.56
CA VAL A 394 9.73 -18.48 -10.94
C VAL A 394 10.05 -18.68 -9.47
N ILE A 395 9.17 -19.36 -8.72
CA ILE A 395 9.38 -19.66 -7.31
C ILE A 395 10.66 -20.48 -7.13
N SER A 396 10.87 -21.51 -7.94
CA SER A 396 12.10 -22.32 -7.88
C SER A 396 13.36 -21.53 -8.18
N ALA A 397 13.26 -20.47 -8.99
CA ALA A 397 14.38 -19.59 -9.31
C ALA A 397 14.65 -18.51 -8.25
N GLN A 398 13.62 -18.03 -7.54
CA GLN A 398 13.72 -16.93 -6.57
C GLN A 398 13.87 -17.40 -5.10
N ALA A 399 13.22 -18.52 -4.74
CA ALA A 399 13.25 -19.05 -3.39
C ALA A 399 14.49 -19.92 -3.15
N LYS A 400 15.25 -19.60 -2.11
CA LYS A 400 16.42 -20.35 -1.65
C LYS A 400 16.07 -21.44 -0.64
N THR A 401 14.93 -21.31 0.05
CA THR A 401 14.48 -22.25 1.09
C THR A 401 13.06 -22.76 0.84
N ASP A 402 12.72 -23.89 1.47
CA ASP A 402 11.36 -24.43 1.42
C ASP A 402 10.32 -23.49 2.07
N SER A 403 10.73 -22.70 3.06
CA SER A 403 9.88 -21.70 3.70
C SER A 403 9.56 -20.53 2.77
N GLU A 404 10.56 -20.03 2.03
CA GLU A 404 10.37 -19.01 1.00
C GLU A 404 9.47 -19.52 -0.14
N ARG A 405 9.68 -20.77 -0.58
CA ARG A 405 8.84 -21.42 -1.59
C ARG A 405 7.37 -21.47 -1.16
N LYS A 406 7.10 -21.88 0.09
CA LYS A 406 5.75 -21.90 0.66
C LYS A 406 5.13 -20.51 0.78
N LEU A 407 5.93 -19.51 1.14
CA LEU A 407 5.46 -18.13 1.28
C LEU A 407 5.04 -17.55 -0.09
N MET A 408 5.88 -17.72 -1.11
CA MET A 408 5.53 -17.30 -2.47
C MET A 408 4.32 -18.04 -3.02
N GLN A 409 4.24 -19.36 -2.82
CA GLN A 409 3.08 -20.15 -3.23
C GLN A 409 1.79 -19.63 -2.57
N LYS A 410 1.85 -19.31 -1.26
CA LYS A 410 0.70 -18.77 -0.53
C LYS A 410 0.22 -17.43 -1.10
N GLU A 411 1.13 -16.54 -1.48
CA GLU A 411 0.73 -15.25 -2.09
C GLU A 411 0.18 -15.43 -3.52
N LEU A 412 0.70 -16.39 -4.28
CA LEU A 412 0.13 -16.78 -5.56
C LEU A 412 -1.28 -17.37 -5.42
N ASP A 413 -1.47 -18.30 -4.49
CA ASP A 413 -2.78 -18.93 -4.22
C ASP A 413 -3.83 -17.89 -3.82
N LYS A 414 -3.42 -16.86 -3.05
CA LYS A 414 -4.30 -15.74 -2.69
C LYS A 414 -4.64 -14.86 -3.90
N ALA A 415 -3.67 -14.61 -4.79
CA ALA A 415 -3.87 -13.78 -5.97
C ALA A 415 -4.67 -14.49 -7.07
N SER A 416 -4.56 -15.82 -7.15
CA SER A 416 -5.36 -16.67 -8.04
C SER A 416 -6.74 -17.00 -7.48
N ALA A 417 -6.97 -16.78 -6.18
CA ALA A 417 -8.30 -16.95 -5.60
C ALA A 417 -9.27 -15.91 -6.18
N PRO A 418 -10.54 -16.27 -6.41
CA PRO A 418 -11.57 -15.31 -6.79
C PRO A 418 -11.74 -14.29 -5.64
N GLY A 419 -11.07 -13.14 -5.77
CA GLY A 419 -11.18 -12.02 -4.85
C GLY A 419 -12.52 -11.30 -4.99
N ARG A 420 -12.69 -10.18 -4.25
CA ARG A 420 -13.74 -9.21 -4.63
C ARG A 420 -13.43 -8.80 -6.07
N ARG A 421 -14.37 -9.05 -6.99
CA ARG A 421 -14.24 -8.68 -8.40
C ARG A 421 -13.72 -7.25 -8.45
N ASP A 422 -12.60 -7.04 -9.16
CA ASP A 422 -12.21 -5.68 -9.47
C ASP A 422 -13.42 -5.02 -10.15
N ARG A 423 -13.81 -3.82 -9.72
CA ARG A 423 -14.97 -3.12 -10.29
C ARG A 423 -14.78 -2.79 -11.77
N SER A 424 -13.53 -2.88 -12.26
CA SER A 424 -13.22 -2.78 -13.69
C SER A 424 -13.58 -4.04 -14.48
N TYR A 425 -13.69 -5.21 -13.83
CA TYR A 425 -13.97 -6.48 -14.48
C TYR A 425 -15.46 -6.64 -14.76
N ARG A 426 -15.84 -6.60 -16.04
CA ARG A 426 -17.18 -6.98 -16.50
C ARG A 426 -17.18 -8.47 -16.87
N PRO A 427 -18.04 -9.31 -16.27
CA PRO A 427 -18.07 -10.73 -16.59
C PRO A 427 -18.57 -10.96 -18.02
N GLY A 428 -18.00 -11.94 -18.73
CA GLY A 428 -18.52 -12.41 -20.01
C GLY A 428 -19.57 -13.51 -19.85
N ILE A 429 -20.02 -14.05 -20.99
CA ILE A 429 -20.95 -15.18 -21.09
C ILE A 429 -20.34 -16.42 -20.40
N VAL A 430 -19.07 -16.72 -20.66
CA VAL A 430 -18.39 -17.88 -20.06
C VAL A 430 -18.30 -17.75 -18.53
N ASP A 431 -17.99 -16.56 -18.03
CA ASP A 431 -17.86 -16.28 -16.60
C ASP A 431 -19.21 -16.37 -15.88
N THR A 432 -20.27 -15.92 -16.54
CA THR A 432 -21.64 -15.96 -16.00
C THR A 432 -22.22 -17.38 -16.05
N ALA A 433 -21.99 -18.11 -17.14
CA ALA A 433 -22.45 -19.49 -17.29
C ALA A 433 -21.67 -20.47 -16.41
N PHE A 434 -20.42 -20.17 -16.06
CA PHE A 434 -19.58 -21.02 -15.23
C PHE A 434 -18.93 -20.19 -14.11
N PRO A 435 -19.67 -19.77 -13.08
CA PRO A 435 -19.13 -18.89 -12.03
C PRO A 435 -18.09 -19.57 -11.13
N ALA A 436 -18.13 -20.90 -11.01
CA ALA A 436 -17.09 -21.68 -10.34
C ALA A 436 -15.79 -21.80 -11.17
N TYR A 437 -15.87 -21.45 -12.45
CA TYR A 437 -14.73 -21.38 -13.34
C TYR A 437 -14.14 -19.97 -13.25
N PHE A 438 -13.08 -19.84 -12.45
CA PHE A 438 -12.26 -18.65 -12.40
C PHE A 438 -10.97 -18.94 -13.17
N TYR A 439 -10.65 -18.11 -14.16
CA TYR A 439 -9.40 -18.24 -14.88
C TYR A 439 -8.34 -17.33 -14.25
N TYR A 440 -7.12 -17.83 -14.14
CA TYR A 440 -6.01 -17.12 -13.55
C TYR A 440 -5.44 -16.13 -14.57
N SER A 441 -5.73 -14.84 -14.38
CA SER A 441 -5.27 -13.78 -15.29
C SER A 441 -3.78 -13.48 -15.13
N VAL A 442 -3.18 -12.85 -16.14
CA VAL A 442 -1.79 -12.42 -16.09
C VAL A 442 -1.58 -11.30 -15.06
N GLY A 443 -2.60 -10.45 -14.88
CA GLY A 443 -2.59 -9.43 -13.83
C GLY A 443 -2.56 -10.02 -12.41
N SER A 444 -3.39 -11.03 -12.15
CA SER A 444 -3.38 -11.77 -10.89
C SER A 444 -2.05 -12.49 -10.66
N PHE A 445 -1.46 -13.06 -11.72
CA PHE A 445 -0.14 -13.66 -11.65
C PHE A 445 0.94 -12.67 -11.23
N ASN A 446 1.04 -11.52 -11.91
CA ASN A 446 2.03 -10.50 -11.60
C ASN A 446 1.90 -9.99 -10.17
N THR A 447 0.66 -9.73 -9.74
CA THR A 447 0.36 -9.31 -8.36
C THR A 447 0.83 -10.35 -7.35
N GLY A 448 0.55 -11.64 -7.60
CA GLY A 448 0.97 -12.75 -6.74
C GLY A 448 2.49 -12.90 -6.65
N ILE A 449 3.21 -12.83 -7.78
CA ILE A 449 4.68 -12.88 -7.80
C ILE A 449 5.29 -11.67 -7.08
N GLN A 450 4.78 -10.46 -7.31
CA GLN A 450 5.27 -9.26 -6.64
C GLN A 450 5.08 -9.35 -5.12
N HIS A 451 3.88 -9.70 -4.65
CA HIS A 451 3.63 -9.90 -3.22
C HIS A 451 4.46 -11.04 -2.62
N GLY A 452 4.63 -12.15 -3.35
CA GLY A 452 5.49 -13.25 -2.94
C GLY A 452 6.95 -12.82 -2.78
N THR A 453 7.48 -12.09 -3.76
CA THR A 453 8.86 -11.56 -3.76
C THR A 453 9.06 -10.60 -2.58
N SER A 454 8.17 -9.62 -2.41
CA SER A 454 8.23 -8.66 -1.30
C SER A 454 8.12 -9.33 0.07
N SER A 455 7.31 -10.39 0.19
CA SER A 455 7.17 -11.15 1.44
C SER A 455 8.43 -11.94 1.76
N VAL A 456 9.08 -12.54 0.75
CA VAL A 456 10.38 -13.20 0.91
C VAL A 456 11.46 -12.21 1.31
N GLU A 457 11.52 -11.05 0.64
CA GLU A 457 12.51 -10.02 0.97
C GLU A 457 12.34 -9.51 2.40
N SER A 458 11.10 -9.25 2.80
CA SER A 458 10.77 -8.86 4.18
C SER A 458 11.19 -9.94 5.20
N ALA A 459 10.98 -11.22 4.88
CA ALA A 459 11.39 -12.33 5.74
C ALA A 459 12.93 -12.47 5.84
N ARG A 460 13.66 -12.17 4.77
CA ARG A 460 15.13 -12.14 4.76
C ARG A 460 15.68 -11.00 5.60
N SER A 461 15.14 -9.78 5.44
CA SER A 461 15.54 -8.61 6.23
C SER A 461 15.22 -8.75 7.72
N SER A 462 14.16 -9.51 8.05
CA SER A 462 13.81 -9.83 9.44
C SER A 462 14.79 -10.82 10.09
N ALA A 463 15.48 -11.66 9.31
CA ALA A 463 16.44 -12.65 9.81
C ALA A 463 17.85 -12.07 10.06
N SER A 464 18.17 -10.91 9.46
CA SER A 464 19.40 -10.15 9.67
C SER A 464 19.30 -9.09 10.79
N GLY A 465 18.14 -8.91 11.40
CA GLY A 465 17.82 -7.81 12.32
C GLY A 465 18.23 -8.00 13.79
N SER A 466 19.47 -8.40 14.09
CA SER A 466 20.06 -8.16 15.43
C SER A 466 21.29 -7.26 15.31
N THR A 467 21.10 -5.95 15.42
CA THR A 467 22.20 -4.97 15.47
C THR A 467 22.93 -5.09 16.81
N GLY A 468 23.96 -5.94 16.86
CA GLY A 468 24.93 -6.01 17.95
C GLY A 468 26.14 -5.12 17.66
N TYR A 469 26.68 -4.45 18.67
CA TYR A 469 28.01 -3.83 18.65
C TYR A 469 29.06 -4.93 18.44
N GLY A 470 29.27 -5.36 17.20
CA GLY A 470 30.13 -6.48 16.87
C GLY A 470 31.59 -6.05 16.72
N GLY A 471 32.51 -6.63 17.50
CA GLY A 471 33.89 -6.84 17.03
C GLY A 471 35.05 -6.57 17.98
N SER A 472 34.89 -5.95 19.16
CA SER A 472 36.02 -5.75 20.07
C SER A 472 35.68 -6.03 21.54
N GLY A 473 36.01 -7.24 21.99
CA GLY A 473 36.17 -7.71 23.38
C GLY A 473 35.87 -6.76 24.55
N GLY A 474 34.62 -6.33 24.72
CA GLY A 474 34.16 -5.53 25.85
C GLY A 474 32.65 -5.56 25.97
N SER A 475 32.14 -5.62 27.21
CA SER A 475 30.73 -5.81 27.56
C SER A 475 29.85 -4.55 27.38
N PHE A 476 30.10 -3.75 26.33
CA PHE A 476 29.36 -2.51 26.08
C PHE A 476 27.93 -2.80 25.63
N SER A 477 26.96 -2.21 26.32
CA SER A 477 25.52 -2.48 26.17
C SER A 477 24.68 -1.21 25.99
N GLY A 478 25.31 -0.10 25.59
CA GLY A 478 24.66 1.20 25.43
C GLY A 478 23.51 1.19 24.41
N ALA A 479 22.46 1.96 24.69
CA ALA A 479 21.32 2.11 23.80
C ALA A 479 21.66 2.99 22.60
N GLY A 480 21.40 2.49 21.39
CA GLY A 480 21.51 3.27 20.16
C GLY A 480 21.31 2.44 18.91
N SER A 481 21.05 3.11 17.79
CA SER A 481 20.95 2.48 16.48
C SER A 481 21.47 3.42 15.39
N SER A 482 21.93 2.83 14.29
CA SER A 482 22.39 3.54 13.10
C SER A 482 21.63 3.05 11.87
N GLY A 483 21.33 3.94 10.94
CA GLY A 483 20.66 3.61 9.69
C GLY A 483 21.18 4.44 8.52
N ARG A 484 20.98 3.92 7.31
CA ARG A 484 21.37 4.58 6.06
C ARG A 484 20.28 5.54 5.61
N PHE A 485 20.66 6.62 4.94
CA PHE A 485 19.74 7.58 4.31
C PHE A 485 20.04 7.76 2.82
#